data_AF-A0A9X1QZQ7-F1
#
_entry.id   AF-A0A9X1QZQ7-F1
#
_cell.length_a   1.000
_cell.length_b   1.000
_cell.length_c   1.000
_cell.angle_alpha   90.00
_cell.angle_beta   90.00
_cell.angle_gamma   90.00
#
_symmetry.space_group_name_H-M   'P 1'
#
loop_
_entity.id
_entity.type
_entity.pdbx_description
1 polymer ?
#
loop_
_entity_poly.entity_id
_entity_poly.type
_entity_poly.pdbx_seq_one_letter_code
_entity_poly.pdbx_strand_id
1 'polypeptide(L)'
;MAKQNKIGIFTLPLNNYNYGGILQAYALQKYLESLNCEVEHINRQYNIEPLVKFKSFIYNMLNYSAYRTTKTKHKNFDIFIEKYLKTSRNLYSSNDVLAYLKSEKFNVLLTGSDQVWRRDYASNIYKDLYLDYDYKAKKLSYAASFGKDGLVELDDENEIHKFLMKFTAISVRENSAVELIEKLGIKDVMQHVDPTMLLNKTDYLELVEKSGVQHSNKQEPYVLSYILDSSKTKDIILKDLAHSKKLKVIQNGKGASENLESYISIEEWISRFSNAELIITDSFHGCVFSILFNIPFVALGNQERGLSRFDSLLELFDIKDRLVLGENIQDIKAIASQPMNFEKVNEKLTVERQRAKDYFTQALF
;
A
#
# COMPACT_ATOMS: atom_id res chain seq x y z
N MET A 1 23.28 4.39 26.97
CA MET A 1 22.49 4.82 25.80
C MET A 1 21.64 3.62 25.38
N ALA A 2 20.31 3.77 25.27
CA ALA A 2 19.46 2.68 24.81
C ALA A 2 19.94 2.21 23.43
N LYS A 3 20.00 0.90 23.21
CA LYS A 3 20.46 0.33 21.94
C LYS A 3 19.48 0.74 20.85
N GLN A 4 19.95 1.49 19.84
CA GLN A 4 19.13 1.87 18.70
C GLN A 4 18.67 0.61 17.94
N ASN A 5 17.38 0.54 17.60
CA ASN A 5 16.85 -0.55 16.79
C ASN A 5 17.25 -0.35 15.33
N LYS A 6 17.93 -1.34 14.74
CA LYS A 6 18.21 -1.43 13.31
C LYS A 6 17.25 -2.44 12.69
N ILE A 7 16.29 -1.93 11.92
CA ILE A 7 15.11 -2.63 11.43
C ILE A 7 15.24 -2.92 9.94
N GLY A 8 15.14 -4.20 9.57
CA GLY A 8 15.01 -4.64 8.19
C GLY A 8 13.54 -4.82 7.83
N ILE A 9 13.00 -3.97 6.94
CA ILE A 9 11.60 -4.03 6.50
C ILE A 9 11.46 -4.91 5.27
N PHE A 10 10.56 -5.89 5.33
CA PHE A 10 10.20 -6.78 4.25
C PHE A 10 8.85 -6.36 3.66
N THR A 11 8.80 -6.19 2.35
CA THR A 11 7.58 -5.87 1.60
C THR A 11 7.65 -6.57 0.23
N LEU A 12 6.56 -6.55 -0.53
CA LEU A 12 6.58 -6.96 -1.93
C LEU A 12 7.60 -6.13 -2.73
N PRO A 13 8.21 -6.68 -3.79
CA PRO A 13 9.22 -5.97 -4.58
C PRO A 13 8.71 -4.60 -5.08
N LEU A 14 9.47 -3.55 -4.78
CA LEU A 14 9.07 -2.15 -5.06
C LEU A 14 9.01 -1.84 -6.57
N ASN A 15 9.70 -2.64 -7.38
CA ASN A 15 9.64 -2.60 -8.86
C ASN A 15 8.37 -3.24 -9.44
N ASN A 16 7.39 -3.61 -8.60
CA ASN A 16 6.02 -3.87 -9.05
C ASN A 16 5.24 -2.56 -9.37
N TYR A 17 5.85 -1.38 -9.12
CA TYR A 17 5.35 -0.07 -9.54
C TYR A 17 3.91 0.23 -9.15
N ASN A 18 3.59 0.01 -7.88
CA ASN A 18 2.30 0.29 -7.29
C ASN A 18 2.38 1.52 -6.39
N TYR A 19 1.54 2.55 -6.66
CA TYR A 19 1.49 3.78 -5.86
C TYR A 19 1.29 3.48 -4.37
N GLY A 20 0.30 2.67 -4.03
CA GLY A 20 0.00 2.29 -2.65
C GLY A 20 1.14 1.51 -1.99
N GLY A 21 1.66 0.50 -2.67
CA GLY A 21 2.78 -0.32 -2.16
C GLY A 21 4.05 0.49 -1.87
N ILE A 22 4.33 1.52 -2.69
CA ILE A 22 5.47 2.43 -2.46
C ILE A 22 5.16 3.43 -1.34
N LEU A 23 3.95 3.98 -1.30
CA LEU A 23 3.57 4.98 -0.29
C LEU A 23 3.48 4.39 1.12
N GLN A 24 3.00 3.16 1.29
CA GLN A 24 2.99 2.50 2.59
C GLN A 24 4.41 2.17 3.06
N ALA A 25 5.31 1.77 2.14
CA ALA A 25 6.71 1.53 2.46
C ALA A 25 7.39 2.82 2.94
N TYR A 26 7.19 3.92 2.20
CA TYR A 26 7.67 5.25 2.57
C TYR A 26 7.16 5.70 3.93
N ALA A 27 5.85 5.56 4.17
CA ALA A 27 5.23 6.01 5.41
C ALA A 27 5.70 5.20 6.62
N LEU A 28 5.83 3.88 6.48
CA LEU A 28 6.37 3.02 7.54
C LEU A 28 7.83 3.36 7.87
N GLN A 29 8.66 3.59 6.85
CA GLN A 29 10.04 4.04 7.04
C GLN A 29 10.08 5.36 7.81
N LYS A 30 9.34 6.38 7.37
CA LYS A 30 9.31 7.70 8.00
C LYS A 30 8.83 7.65 9.44
N TYR A 31 7.79 6.86 9.70
CA TYR A 31 7.26 6.69 11.04
C TYR A 31 8.30 6.05 11.98
N LEU A 32 8.94 4.97 11.57
CA LEU A 32 9.97 4.30 12.39
C LEU A 32 11.22 5.16 12.57
N GLU A 33 11.63 5.93 11.55
CA GLU A 33 12.70 6.94 11.67
C GLU A 33 12.35 8.00 12.73
N SER A 34 11.08 8.42 12.81
CA SER A 34 10.62 9.36 13.85
C SER A 34 10.70 8.79 15.28
N LEU A 35 10.67 7.45 15.41
CA LEU A 35 10.91 6.72 16.66
C LEU A 35 12.41 6.46 16.91
N ASN A 36 13.30 7.19 16.24
CA ASN A 36 14.74 7.08 16.34
C ASN A 36 15.30 5.69 15.97
N CYS A 37 14.59 4.93 15.12
CA CYS A 37 15.07 3.66 14.59
C CYS A 37 15.93 3.87 13.33
N GLU A 38 16.96 3.04 13.15
CA GLU A 38 17.66 2.90 11.87
C GLU A 38 16.87 1.91 11.01
N VAL A 39 16.51 2.30 9.79
CA VAL A 39 15.56 1.54 8.97
C VAL A 39 16.10 1.36 7.57
N GLU A 40 15.96 0.15 7.05
CA GLU A 40 16.25 -0.19 5.66
C GLU A 40 15.24 -1.21 5.13
N HIS A 41 14.74 -1.00 3.91
CA HIS A 41 13.94 -1.98 3.18
C HIS A 41 14.84 -3.06 2.60
N ILE A 42 14.61 -4.31 2.99
CA ILE A 42 15.29 -5.47 2.43
C ILE A 42 14.72 -5.73 1.03
N ASN A 43 15.51 -5.36 0.02
CA ASN A 43 15.10 -5.36 -1.37
C ASN A 43 15.17 -6.77 -2.00
N ARG A 44 14.30 -7.64 -1.47
CA ARG A 44 14.12 -9.02 -1.91
C ARG A 44 13.35 -9.05 -3.23
N GLN A 45 14.02 -9.45 -4.31
CA GLN A 45 13.45 -9.60 -5.64
C GLN A 45 12.80 -10.97 -5.82
N TYR A 46 11.88 -11.19 -6.76
CA TYR A 46 11.41 -12.55 -7.06
C TYR A 46 12.55 -13.45 -7.55
N ASN A 47 12.45 -14.75 -7.30
CA ASN A 47 13.37 -15.71 -7.93
C ASN A 47 13.01 -15.77 -9.42
N ILE A 48 13.93 -15.34 -10.28
CA ILE A 48 13.75 -15.45 -11.74
C ILE A 48 14.62 -16.61 -12.19
N GLU A 49 14.00 -17.61 -12.82
CA GLU A 49 14.74 -18.72 -13.40
C GLU A 49 15.75 -18.22 -14.45
N PRO A 50 16.99 -18.74 -14.49
CA PRO A 50 18.01 -18.30 -15.44
C PRO A 50 17.53 -18.34 -16.90
N LEU A 51 16.74 -19.35 -17.27
CA LEU A 51 16.16 -19.49 -18.61
C LEU A 51 15.14 -18.38 -18.92
N VAL A 52 14.30 -18.00 -17.96
CA VAL A 52 13.36 -16.88 -18.11
C VAL A 52 14.12 -15.56 -18.24
N LYS A 53 15.17 -15.36 -17.44
CA LYS A 53 16.03 -14.18 -17.51
C LYS A 53 16.73 -14.07 -18.87
N PHE A 54 17.25 -15.18 -19.39
CA PHE A 54 17.89 -15.25 -20.70
C PHE A 54 16.91 -14.99 -21.85
N LYS A 55 15.72 -15.61 -21.80
CA LYS A 55 14.65 -15.35 -22.78
C LYS A 55 14.19 -13.89 -22.74
N SER A 56 14.03 -13.31 -21.56
CA SER A 56 13.67 -11.89 -21.40
C SER A 56 14.77 -10.97 -21.95
N PHE A 57 16.05 -11.30 -21.71
CA PHE A 57 17.18 -10.56 -22.28
C PHE A 57 17.16 -10.59 -23.82
N ILE A 58 17.01 -11.76 -24.43
CA ILE A 58 16.90 -11.90 -25.89
C ILE A 58 15.69 -11.12 -26.41
N TYR A 59 14.52 -11.28 -25.78
CA TYR A 59 13.30 -10.59 -26.16
C TYR A 59 13.46 -9.07 -26.11
N ASN A 60 14.08 -8.52 -25.05
CA ASN A 60 14.32 -7.09 -24.89
C ASN A 60 15.37 -6.58 -25.89
N MET A 61 16.35 -7.40 -26.27
CA MET A 61 17.32 -7.05 -27.31
C MET A 61 16.65 -6.99 -28.69
N LEU A 62 15.77 -7.93 -29.01
CA LEU A 62 15.02 -7.97 -30.26
C LEU A 62 13.92 -6.90 -30.33
N ASN A 63 13.33 -6.54 -29.18
CA ASN A 63 12.26 -5.55 -29.06
C ASN A 63 12.73 -4.32 -28.26
N TYR A 64 13.90 -3.78 -28.62
CA TYR A 64 14.55 -2.71 -27.88
C TYR A 64 13.70 -1.44 -27.72
N SER A 65 12.86 -1.11 -28.71
CA SER A 65 11.91 0.00 -28.62
C SER A 65 10.87 -0.22 -27.51
N ALA A 66 10.23 -1.40 -27.45
CA ALA A 66 9.25 -1.76 -26.42
C ALA A 66 9.90 -1.81 -25.02
N TYR A 67 11.13 -2.30 -24.91
CA TYR A 67 11.91 -2.25 -23.67
C TYR A 67 12.20 -0.80 -23.22
N ARG A 68 12.56 0.10 -24.15
CA ARG A 68 12.75 1.52 -23.82
C ARG A 68 11.44 2.18 -23.38
N THR A 69 10.33 1.88 -24.02
CA THR A 69 9.01 2.42 -23.64
C THR A 69 8.60 1.96 -22.24
N THR A 70 8.75 0.68 -21.91
CA THR A 70 8.44 0.16 -20.56
C THR A 70 9.34 0.74 -19.48
N LYS A 71 10.65 0.89 -19.73
CA LYS A 71 11.57 1.55 -18.79
C LYS A 71 11.22 3.02 -18.59
N THR A 72 10.84 3.72 -19.66
CA THR A 72 10.40 5.12 -19.58
C THR A 72 9.08 5.24 -18.80
N LYS A 73 8.21 4.24 -18.90
CA LYS A 73 6.91 4.22 -18.25
C LYS A 73 6.96 4.27 -16.73
N HIS A 74 7.95 3.61 -16.14
CA HIS A 74 8.09 3.44 -14.69
C HIS A 74 9.14 4.35 -14.05
N LYS A 75 9.85 5.15 -14.86
CA LYS A 75 10.92 6.05 -14.42
C LYS A 75 10.55 6.90 -13.20
N ASN A 76 9.32 7.39 -13.13
CA ASN A 76 8.89 8.24 -12.02
C ASN A 76 8.81 7.49 -10.68
N PHE A 77 8.51 6.20 -10.70
CA PHE A 77 8.57 5.36 -9.50
C PHE A 77 10.02 5.11 -9.07
N ASP A 78 10.91 4.80 -10.02
CA ASP A 78 12.34 4.59 -9.73
C ASP A 78 12.95 5.84 -9.09
N ILE A 79 12.69 7.03 -9.67
CA ILE A 79 13.14 8.32 -9.11
C ILE A 79 12.66 8.47 -7.66
N PHE A 80 11.40 8.17 -7.38
CA PHE A 80 10.85 8.29 -6.03
C PHE A 80 11.50 7.31 -5.06
N ILE A 81 11.63 6.04 -5.46
CA ILE A 81 12.23 4.97 -4.64
C ILE A 81 13.68 5.34 -4.32
N GLU A 82 14.49 5.69 -5.32
CA GLU A 82 15.91 6.06 -5.16
C GLU A 82 16.08 7.31 -4.28
N LYS A 83 15.16 8.28 -4.39
CA LYS A 83 15.26 9.54 -3.65
C LYS A 83 14.82 9.42 -2.19
N TYR A 84 13.79 8.63 -1.90
CA TYR A 84 13.13 8.67 -0.58
C TYR A 84 13.18 7.37 0.23
N LEU A 85 13.42 6.22 -0.41
CA LEU A 85 13.47 4.93 0.28
C LEU A 85 14.92 4.47 0.50
N LYS A 86 15.22 4.06 1.73
CA LYS A 86 16.47 3.39 2.07
C LYS A 86 16.30 1.91 1.75
N THR A 87 16.93 1.46 0.68
CA THR A 87 16.81 0.07 0.22
C THR A 87 18.17 -0.59 0.21
N SER A 88 18.20 -1.87 0.58
CA SER A 88 19.39 -2.69 0.37
C SER A 88 19.67 -2.84 -1.14
N ARG A 89 20.86 -3.36 -1.45
CA ARG A 89 21.09 -3.95 -2.78
C ARG A 89 20.01 -5.00 -3.11
N ASN A 90 19.80 -5.27 -4.39
CA ASN A 90 18.90 -6.35 -4.82
C ASN A 90 19.40 -7.71 -4.29
N LEU A 91 18.49 -8.47 -3.69
CA LEU A 91 18.73 -9.81 -3.14
C LEU A 91 17.83 -10.80 -3.88
N TYR A 92 18.44 -11.82 -4.50
CA TYR A 92 17.74 -12.71 -5.44
C TYR A 92 17.47 -14.11 -4.88
N SER A 93 17.87 -14.37 -3.63
CA SER A 93 17.58 -15.61 -2.93
C SER A 93 17.47 -15.39 -1.42
N SER A 94 16.81 -16.31 -0.72
CA SER A 94 16.74 -16.31 0.75
C SER A 94 18.12 -16.41 1.40
N ASN A 95 19.08 -17.07 0.75
CA ASN A 95 20.46 -17.14 1.22
C ASN A 95 21.18 -15.79 1.10
N ASP A 96 20.95 -15.04 0.01
CA ASP A 96 21.47 -13.68 -0.14
C ASP A 96 20.93 -12.76 0.96
N VAL A 97 19.63 -12.89 1.25
CA VAL A 97 18.99 -12.15 2.34
C VAL A 97 19.63 -12.51 3.67
N LEU A 98 19.73 -13.79 4.00
CA LEU A 98 20.31 -14.24 5.26
C LEU A 98 21.77 -13.75 5.43
N ALA A 99 22.58 -13.81 4.37
CA ALA A 99 23.95 -13.31 4.38
C ALA A 99 23.99 -11.80 4.64
N TYR A 100 23.10 -11.04 4.00
CA TYR A 100 22.98 -9.59 4.19
C TYR A 100 22.50 -9.21 5.59
N LEU A 101 21.50 -9.92 6.12
CA LEU A 101 21.04 -9.71 7.50
C LEU A 101 22.17 -9.93 8.51
N LYS A 102 23.01 -10.94 8.29
CA LYS A 102 24.19 -11.22 9.13
C LYS A 102 25.26 -10.14 9.01
N SER A 103 25.54 -9.61 7.82
CA SER A 103 26.54 -8.55 7.64
C SER A 103 26.11 -7.24 8.28
N GLU A 104 24.85 -6.87 8.09
CA GLU A 104 24.30 -5.58 8.54
C GLU A 104 23.84 -5.56 10.00
N LYS A 105 23.73 -6.73 10.64
CA LYS A 105 23.42 -6.91 12.07
C LYS A 105 22.08 -6.29 12.51
N PHE A 106 21.04 -6.45 11.69
CA PHE A 106 19.67 -6.09 12.05
C PHE A 106 19.24 -6.80 13.34
N ASN A 107 18.70 -6.06 14.31
CA ASN A 107 18.17 -6.66 15.54
C ASN A 107 16.64 -6.83 15.51
N VAL A 108 15.98 -6.24 14.52
CA VAL A 108 14.54 -6.38 14.28
C VAL A 108 14.31 -6.64 12.79
N LEU A 109 13.45 -7.61 12.48
CA LEU A 109 12.90 -7.84 11.16
C LEU A 109 11.40 -7.52 11.22
N LEU A 110 10.93 -6.72 10.27
CA LEU A 110 9.55 -6.25 10.23
C LEU A 110 8.93 -6.60 8.88
N THR A 111 7.90 -7.43 8.87
CA THR A 111 7.01 -7.54 7.71
C THR A 111 6.13 -6.31 7.65
N GLY A 112 6.24 -5.54 6.57
CA GLY A 112 5.45 -4.32 6.35
C GLY A 112 3.99 -4.57 6.02
N SER A 113 3.29 -3.50 5.64
CA SER A 113 1.87 -3.56 5.24
C SER A 113 1.72 -4.06 3.80
N ASP A 114 0.52 -3.86 3.27
CA ASP A 114 0.04 -4.36 1.98
C ASP A 114 -0.09 -5.88 1.95
N GLN A 115 -0.42 -6.42 0.77
CA GLN A 115 -0.76 -7.81 0.54
C GLN A 115 0.47 -8.75 0.54
N VAL A 116 1.35 -8.58 1.53
CA VAL A 116 2.61 -9.32 1.69
C VAL A 116 2.39 -10.79 2.05
N TRP A 117 1.26 -11.13 2.67
CA TRP A 117 0.89 -12.52 2.97
C TRP A 117 -0.08 -13.10 1.96
N ARG A 118 -0.42 -12.36 0.90
CA ARG A 118 -1.17 -12.91 -0.23
C ARG A 118 -0.27 -13.85 -1.04
N ARG A 119 -0.57 -15.14 -0.97
CA ARG A 119 0.19 -16.22 -1.62
C ARG A 119 0.51 -15.96 -3.09
N ASP A 120 -0.50 -15.51 -3.85
CA ASP A 120 -0.41 -15.20 -5.28
C ASP A 120 0.60 -14.08 -5.58
N TYR A 121 0.68 -13.06 -4.71
CA TYR A 121 1.55 -11.89 -4.91
C TYR A 121 2.95 -12.16 -4.39
N ALA A 122 3.05 -12.85 -3.25
CA ALA A 122 4.32 -13.25 -2.67
C ALA A 122 5.03 -14.31 -3.52
N SER A 123 4.28 -15.20 -4.19
CA SER A 123 4.82 -16.21 -5.11
C SER A 123 6.05 -16.92 -4.51
N ASN A 124 7.17 -17.01 -5.21
CA ASN A 124 8.36 -17.73 -4.74
C ASN A 124 9.17 -17.05 -3.60
N ILE A 125 8.71 -15.93 -3.04
CA ILE A 125 9.35 -15.24 -1.90
C ILE A 125 8.52 -15.26 -0.61
N TYR A 126 7.39 -15.97 -0.56
CA TYR A 126 6.50 -15.94 0.61
C TYR A 126 7.18 -16.25 1.95
N LYS A 127 8.10 -17.23 2.00
CA LYS A 127 8.83 -17.56 3.24
C LYS A 127 9.66 -16.38 3.74
N ASP A 128 10.22 -15.62 2.80
CA ASP A 128 10.95 -14.39 3.10
C ASP A 128 10.03 -13.34 3.74
N LEU A 129 8.79 -13.21 3.27
CA LEU A 129 7.77 -12.26 3.81
C LEU A 129 7.16 -12.73 5.15
N TYR A 130 7.26 -14.01 5.47
CA TYR A 130 7.03 -14.57 6.80
C TYR A 130 8.29 -14.56 7.69
N LEU A 131 9.39 -13.94 7.23
CA LEU A 131 10.64 -13.82 7.97
C LEU A 131 11.22 -15.18 8.39
N ASP A 132 11.03 -16.23 7.58
CA ASP A 132 11.46 -17.60 7.88
C ASP A 132 12.96 -17.80 7.63
N TYR A 133 13.76 -17.16 8.49
CA TYR A 133 15.22 -17.25 8.48
C TYR A 133 15.74 -17.84 9.80
N ASP A 134 16.83 -18.61 9.68
CA ASP A 134 17.70 -18.96 10.80
C ASP A 134 18.59 -17.75 11.18
N TYR A 135 17.93 -16.73 11.72
CA TYR A 135 18.53 -15.46 12.11
C TYR A 135 17.92 -14.98 13.41
N LYS A 136 18.78 -14.66 14.39
CA LYS A 136 18.34 -14.20 15.72
C LYS A 136 18.04 -12.70 15.69
N ALA A 137 16.77 -12.37 15.50
CA ALA A 137 16.23 -11.02 15.61
C ALA A 137 14.79 -11.06 16.13
N LYS A 138 14.31 -9.94 16.67
CA LYS A 138 12.89 -9.76 16.98
C LYS A 138 12.11 -9.73 15.66
N LYS A 139 11.03 -10.48 15.54
CA LYS A 139 10.21 -10.56 14.31
C LYS A 139 8.86 -9.92 14.57
N LEU A 140 8.50 -8.94 13.74
CA LEU A 140 7.29 -8.15 13.88
C LEU A 140 6.54 -8.13 12.54
N SER A 141 5.22 -7.97 12.56
CA SER A 141 4.48 -7.50 11.39
C SER A 141 3.81 -6.15 11.70
N TYR A 142 3.66 -5.29 10.71
CA TYR A 142 2.82 -4.09 10.86
C TYR A 142 1.79 -4.01 9.75
N ALA A 143 0.51 -4.10 10.12
CA ALA A 143 -0.63 -4.07 9.20
C ALA A 143 -0.45 -4.98 7.97
N ALA A 144 0.12 -6.19 8.17
CA ALA A 144 0.25 -7.16 7.09
C ALA A 144 -1.12 -7.62 6.60
N SER A 145 -1.25 -7.95 5.32
CA SER A 145 -2.53 -8.29 4.68
C SER A 145 -2.44 -9.61 3.91
N PHE A 146 -3.44 -10.46 4.09
CA PHE A 146 -3.66 -11.65 3.27
C PHE A 146 -4.32 -11.29 1.94
N GLY A 147 -4.97 -10.12 1.87
CA GLY A 147 -5.47 -9.54 0.62
C GLY A 147 -6.72 -10.20 0.05
N LYS A 148 -7.23 -11.24 0.70
CA LYS A 148 -8.44 -12.00 0.37
C LYS A 148 -9.16 -12.41 1.66
N ASP A 149 -10.41 -12.81 1.51
CA ASP A 149 -11.23 -13.27 2.62
C ASP A 149 -10.83 -14.71 2.95
N GLY A 150 -10.16 -14.89 4.10
CA GLY A 150 -9.63 -16.19 4.50
C GLY A 150 -8.38 -16.64 3.74
N LEU A 151 -8.00 -17.88 3.98
CA LEU A 151 -6.90 -18.54 3.28
C LEU A 151 -7.37 -19.03 1.92
N VAL A 152 -6.47 -18.97 0.93
CA VAL A 152 -6.72 -19.56 -0.39
C VAL A 152 -6.29 -21.03 -0.41
N GLU A 153 -6.72 -21.79 -1.41
CA GLU A 153 -6.35 -23.21 -1.56
C GLU A 153 -4.82 -23.46 -1.56
N LEU A 154 -4.03 -22.46 -1.93
CA LEU A 154 -2.56 -22.52 -1.94
C LEU A 154 -1.92 -22.31 -0.57
N ASP A 155 -2.70 -21.98 0.46
CA ASP A 155 -2.22 -21.72 1.80
C ASP A 155 -2.31 -22.98 2.66
N ASP A 156 -1.20 -23.31 3.35
CA ASP A 156 -1.16 -24.37 4.36
C ASP A 156 -1.26 -23.74 5.75
N GLU A 157 -2.39 -23.97 6.44
CA GLU A 157 -2.65 -23.49 7.79
C GLU A 157 -1.54 -23.85 8.79
N ASN A 158 -1.00 -25.07 8.71
CA ASN A 158 0.05 -25.52 9.62
C ASN A 158 1.37 -24.80 9.34
N GLU A 159 1.66 -24.53 8.07
CA GLU A 159 2.85 -23.78 7.68
C GLU A 159 2.76 -22.33 8.14
N ILE A 160 1.61 -21.67 7.93
CA ILE A 160 1.36 -20.30 8.36
C ILE A 160 1.42 -20.19 9.88
N HIS A 161 0.77 -21.10 10.62
CA HIS A 161 0.86 -21.16 12.08
C HIS A 161 2.32 -21.25 12.54
N LYS A 162 3.11 -22.16 11.95
CA LYS A 162 4.53 -22.35 12.27
C LYS A 162 5.36 -21.09 12.02
N PHE A 163 5.03 -20.31 10.98
CA PHE A 163 5.71 -19.03 10.72
C PHE A 163 5.32 -17.97 11.74
N LEU A 164 4.02 -17.75 11.94
CA LEU A 164 3.50 -16.69 12.78
C LEU A 164 3.84 -16.89 14.26
N MET A 165 3.94 -18.14 14.74
CA MET A 165 4.41 -18.44 16.11
C MET A 165 5.84 -17.94 16.41
N LYS A 166 6.63 -17.60 15.38
CA LYS A 166 7.97 -17.02 15.54
C LYS A 166 7.96 -15.51 15.71
N PHE A 167 6.82 -14.85 15.51
CA PHE A 167 6.68 -13.41 15.65
C PHE A 167 6.54 -13.03 17.12
N THR A 168 7.20 -11.95 17.50
CA THR A 168 7.10 -11.36 18.84
C THR A 168 5.84 -10.52 18.99
N ALA A 169 5.43 -9.84 17.93
CA ALA A 169 4.15 -9.15 17.85
C ALA A 169 3.63 -9.20 16.42
N ILE A 170 2.32 -9.33 16.29
CA ILE A 170 1.64 -9.46 15.01
C ILE A 170 0.57 -8.39 14.95
N SER A 171 0.62 -7.58 13.88
CA SER A 171 -0.55 -6.83 13.45
C SER A 171 -0.86 -7.02 11.98
N VAL A 172 -2.15 -6.86 11.69
CA VAL A 172 -2.76 -7.06 10.38
C VAL A 172 -3.65 -5.88 9.99
N ARG A 173 -3.97 -5.74 8.71
CA ARG A 173 -4.72 -4.57 8.20
C ARG A 173 -6.24 -4.77 8.19
N GLU A 174 -6.69 -6.00 8.00
CA GLU A 174 -8.10 -6.37 7.94
C GLU A 174 -8.52 -7.22 9.15
N ASN A 175 -9.75 -7.02 9.65
CA ASN A 175 -10.25 -7.75 10.81
C ASN A 175 -10.42 -9.25 10.53
N SER A 176 -10.75 -9.62 9.28
CA SER A 176 -10.79 -11.02 8.84
C SER A 176 -9.46 -11.75 9.03
N ALA A 177 -8.33 -11.06 8.94
CA ALA A 177 -7.01 -11.63 9.21
C ALA A 177 -6.76 -11.84 10.71
N VAL A 178 -7.34 -11.01 11.59
CA VAL A 178 -7.29 -11.23 13.04
C VAL A 178 -8.00 -12.54 13.36
N GLU A 179 -9.25 -12.67 12.92
CA GLU A 179 -10.07 -13.87 13.13
C GLU A 179 -9.40 -15.13 12.58
N LEU A 180 -8.76 -15.04 11.41
CA LEU A 180 -8.02 -16.13 10.82
C LEU A 180 -6.85 -16.57 11.70
N ILE A 181 -6.03 -15.64 12.16
CA ILE A 181 -4.84 -15.97 12.96
C ILE A 181 -5.23 -16.49 14.35
N GLU A 182 -6.32 -15.96 14.93
CA GLU A 182 -6.87 -16.47 16.19
C GLU A 182 -7.38 -17.91 16.06
N LYS A 183 -8.01 -18.26 14.93
CA LYS A 183 -8.41 -19.65 14.62
C LYS A 183 -7.20 -20.58 14.50
N LEU A 184 -6.06 -20.07 14.06
CA LEU A 184 -4.78 -20.79 14.07
C LEU A 184 -4.15 -20.89 15.48
N GLY A 185 -4.84 -20.43 16.53
CA GLY A 185 -4.40 -20.56 17.92
C GLY A 185 -3.40 -19.51 18.38
N ILE A 186 -3.21 -18.43 17.62
CA ILE A 186 -2.31 -17.32 17.97
C ILE A 186 -3.15 -16.15 18.48
N LYS A 187 -2.85 -15.71 19.70
CA LYS A 187 -3.58 -14.65 20.40
C LYS A 187 -2.87 -13.30 20.27
N ASP A 188 -3.51 -12.26 20.75
CA ASP A 188 -2.97 -10.89 20.86
C ASP A 188 -2.60 -10.27 19.49
N VAL A 189 -3.33 -10.68 18.44
CA VAL A 189 -3.21 -10.10 17.10
C VAL A 189 -4.05 -8.84 17.04
N MET A 190 -3.45 -7.73 16.59
CA MET A 190 -4.16 -6.46 16.49
C MET A 190 -4.39 -6.05 15.05
N GLN A 191 -5.61 -5.59 14.75
CA GLN A 191 -5.87 -4.84 13.53
C GLN A 191 -5.30 -3.41 13.67
N HIS A 192 -4.57 -2.93 12.67
CA HIS A 192 -4.10 -1.55 12.60
C HIS A 192 -4.36 -0.92 11.22
N VAL A 193 -4.43 0.41 11.20
CA VAL A 193 -4.46 1.19 9.96
C VAL A 193 -3.18 1.02 9.14
N ASP A 194 -3.31 1.17 7.82
CA ASP A 194 -2.19 1.16 6.89
C ASP A 194 -1.11 2.21 7.29
N PRO A 195 0.20 1.94 7.10
CA PRO A 195 1.26 2.88 7.44
C PRO A 195 1.09 4.27 6.85
N THR A 196 0.45 4.39 5.68
CA THR A 196 0.15 5.70 5.09
C THR A 196 -0.69 6.59 6.01
N MET A 197 -1.50 5.99 6.89
CA MET A 197 -2.30 6.72 7.86
C MET A 197 -1.55 7.12 9.13
N LEU A 198 -0.31 6.65 9.32
CA LEU A 198 0.53 7.05 10.45
C LEU A 198 1.10 8.46 10.29
N LEU A 199 1.29 8.89 9.05
CA LEU A 199 1.70 10.24 8.71
C LEU A 199 0.50 11.18 8.62
N ASN A 200 0.73 12.46 8.85
CA ASN A 200 -0.25 13.51 8.67
C ASN A 200 -0.34 13.93 7.20
N LYS A 201 -1.49 14.50 6.81
CA LYS A 201 -1.66 15.07 5.46
C LYS A 201 -0.60 16.13 5.12
N THR A 202 -0.11 16.85 6.13
CA THR A 202 0.94 17.87 5.98
C THR A 202 2.27 17.26 5.53
N ASP A 203 2.60 16.05 5.99
CA ASP A 203 3.85 15.36 5.61
C ASP A 203 3.83 15.03 4.10
N TYR A 204 2.66 14.64 3.59
CA TYR A 204 2.44 14.42 2.16
C TYR A 204 2.43 15.72 1.35
N LEU A 205 1.85 16.80 1.87
CA LEU A 205 1.85 18.10 1.19
C LEU A 205 3.27 18.68 1.09
N GLU A 206 4.09 18.53 2.13
CA GLU A 206 5.50 18.95 2.12
C GLU A 206 6.31 18.16 1.08
N LEU A 207 6.04 16.86 0.92
CA LEU A 207 6.63 16.02 -0.11
C LEU A 207 6.27 16.54 -1.52
N VAL A 208 5.01 16.93 -1.75
CA VAL A 208 4.57 17.54 -3.02
C VAL A 208 5.28 18.86 -3.25
N GLU A 209 5.30 19.76 -2.27
CA GLU A 209 5.94 21.07 -2.38
C GLU A 209 7.43 20.96 -2.76
N LYS A 210 8.18 20.08 -2.06
CA LYS A 210 9.60 19.84 -2.33
C LYS A 210 9.89 19.23 -3.70
N SER A 211 8.92 18.56 -4.33
CA SER A 211 9.09 17.99 -5.66
C SER A 211 9.01 19.04 -6.77
N GLY A 212 8.48 20.24 -6.46
CA GLY A 212 8.21 21.28 -7.46
C GLY A 212 7.01 20.95 -8.36
N VAL A 213 6.29 19.85 -8.11
CA VAL A 213 4.97 19.62 -8.70
C VAL A 213 4.10 20.81 -8.32
N GLN A 214 3.69 21.57 -9.32
CA GLN A 214 2.84 22.73 -9.07
C GLN A 214 1.56 22.24 -8.43
N HIS A 215 1.33 22.68 -7.18
CA HIS A 215 0.00 22.60 -6.62
C HIS A 215 -0.92 23.31 -7.59
N SER A 216 -1.95 22.62 -8.02
CA SER A 216 -3.04 23.27 -8.71
C SER A 216 -3.90 24.06 -7.73
N ASN A 217 -3.27 24.87 -6.87
CA ASN A 217 -3.91 25.88 -6.00
C ASN A 217 -4.69 26.94 -6.80
N LYS A 218 -4.82 26.76 -8.13
CA LYS A 218 -5.59 27.54 -9.09
C LYS A 218 -6.42 26.69 -10.06
N GLN A 219 -6.52 25.36 -9.90
CA GLN A 219 -7.41 24.56 -10.74
C GLN A 219 -8.84 24.66 -10.22
N GLU A 220 -9.77 24.74 -11.17
CA GLU A 220 -11.19 24.54 -10.93
C GLU A 220 -11.40 23.21 -10.19
N PRO A 221 -12.37 23.12 -9.26
CA PRO A 221 -12.67 21.88 -8.57
C PRO A 221 -12.99 20.76 -9.58
N TYR A 222 -12.66 19.51 -9.19
CA TYR A 222 -12.82 18.35 -10.06
C TYR A 222 -13.20 17.09 -9.29
N VAL A 223 -13.73 16.11 -10.03
CA VAL A 223 -13.88 14.74 -9.57
C VAL A 223 -12.59 13.97 -9.89
N LEU A 224 -11.94 13.42 -8.88
CA LEU A 224 -10.80 12.53 -9.08
C LEU A 224 -11.29 11.10 -9.30
N SER A 225 -10.86 10.48 -10.38
CA SER A 225 -11.07 9.06 -10.65
C SER A 225 -9.78 8.30 -10.39
N TYR A 226 -9.78 7.40 -9.40
CA TYR A 226 -8.68 6.47 -9.20
C TYR A 226 -9.20 5.03 -9.30
N ILE A 227 -9.35 4.59 -10.55
CA ILE A 227 -9.90 3.29 -10.94
C ILE A 227 -8.78 2.42 -11.52
N LEU A 228 -8.59 1.25 -10.93
CA LEU A 228 -7.60 0.25 -11.31
C LEU A 228 -8.18 -0.75 -12.32
N ASP A 229 -9.47 -1.10 -12.19
CA ASP A 229 -10.19 -1.96 -13.14
C ASP A 229 -11.21 -1.13 -13.91
N SER A 230 -10.79 -0.53 -15.03
CA SER A 230 -11.70 0.28 -15.84
C SER A 230 -12.75 -0.59 -16.53
N SER A 231 -13.98 -0.10 -16.54
CA SER A 231 -15.10 -0.68 -17.28
C SER A 231 -15.83 0.45 -18.00
N LYS A 232 -16.51 0.12 -19.11
CA LYS A 232 -17.35 1.10 -19.82
C LYS A 232 -18.41 1.71 -18.90
N THR A 233 -18.97 0.90 -17.99
CA THR A 233 -19.94 1.36 -17.00
C THR A 233 -19.33 2.41 -16.08
N LYS A 234 -18.15 2.15 -15.49
CA LYS A 234 -17.45 3.11 -14.62
C LYS A 234 -17.15 4.41 -15.35
N ASP A 235 -16.72 4.34 -16.62
CA ASP A 235 -16.45 5.53 -17.43
C ASP A 235 -17.72 6.37 -17.68
N ILE A 236 -18.85 5.72 -17.96
CA ILE A 236 -20.16 6.40 -18.11
C ILE A 236 -20.57 7.05 -16.79
N ILE A 237 -20.48 6.32 -15.68
CA ILE A 237 -20.81 6.83 -14.34
C ILE A 237 -19.99 8.07 -14.01
N LEU A 238 -18.68 8.04 -14.24
CA LEU A 238 -17.79 9.17 -13.97
C LEU A 238 -18.16 10.40 -14.80
N LYS A 239 -18.43 10.23 -16.09
CA LYS A 239 -18.81 11.32 -16.99
C LYS A 239 -20.16 11.93 -16.59
N ASP A 240 -21.14 11.09 -16.30
CA ASP A 240 -22.47 11.53 -15.87
C ASP A 240 -22.42 12.29 -14.54
N LEU A 241 -21.65 11.79 -13.57
CA LEU A 241 -21.49 12.41 -12.26
C LEU A 241 -20.81 13.78 -12.38
N ALA A 242 -19.71 13.85 -13.13
CA ALA A 242 -18.97 15.07 -13.37
C ALA A 242 -19.83 16.11 -14.12
N HIS A 243 -20.57 15.68 -15.15
CA HIS A 243 -21.51 16.54 -15.85
C HIS A 243 -22.60 17.09 -14.92
N SER A 244 -23.20 16.24 -14.08
CA SER A 244 -24.24 16.66 -13.12
C SER A 244 -23.75 17.69 -12.10
N LYS A 245 -22.46 17.63 -11.73
CA LYS A 245 -21.81 18.57 -10.81
C LYS A 245 -21.13 19.74 -11.51
N LYS A 246 -21.12 19.78 -12.85
CA LYS A 246 -20.36 20.75 -13.67
C LYS A 246 -18.85 20.77 -13.35
N LEU A 247 -18.30 19.61 -13.03
CA LEU A 247 -16.89 19.42 -12.69
C LEU A 247 -16.17 18.68 -13.81
N LYS A 248 -14.85 18.86 -13.90
CA LYS A 248 -13.99 18.03 -14.75
C LYS A 248 -13.71 16.70 -14.06
N VAL A 249 -13.37 15.67 -14.85
CA VAL A 249 -12.80 14.41 -14.32
C VAL A 249 -11.31 14.45 -14.52
N ILE A 250 -10.54 14.27 -13.44
CA ILE A 250 -9.10 14.03 -13.50
C ILE A 250 -8.87 12.57 -13.15
N GLN A 251 -8.13 11.85 -13.99
CA GLN A 251 -7.77 10.46 -13.70
C GLN A 251 -6.51 10.40 -12.84
N ASN A 252 -6.37 9.38 -12.01
CA ASN A 252 -5.17 9.07 -11.26
C ASN A 252 -4.69 7.66 -11.62
N GLY A 253 -3.38 7.44 -11.73
CA GLY A 253 -2.82 6.13 -12.10
C GLY A 253 -2.74 5.87 -13.62
N LYS A 254 -3.16 4.69 -14.08
CA LYS A 254 -2.98 4.27 -15.48
C LYS A 254 -3.83 5.13 -16.41
N GLY A 255 -3.21 5.77 -17.41
CA GLY A 255 -3.89 6.68 -18.34
C GLY A 255 -3.99 8.12 -17.86
N ALA A 256 -3.48 8.43 -16.67
CA ALA A 256 -3.51 9.77 -16.08
C ALA A 256 -2.48 10.76 -16.63
N SER A 257 -1.46 10.26 -17.33
CA SER A 257 -0.40 11.06 -17.96
C SER A 257 -0.82 11.49 -19.36
N GLU A 258 -0.55 12.75 -19.72
CA GLU A 258 -0.71 13.25 -21.10
C GLU A 258 0.16 12.47 -22.08
N ASN A 259 1.34 12.02 -21.61
CA ASN A 259 2.12 11.03 -22.32
C ASN A 259 1.58 9.64 -21.97
N LEU A 260 0.81 9.04 -22.88
CA LEU A 260 0.25 7.69 -22.76
C LEU A 260 1.31 6.60 -22.47
N GLU A 261 2.60 6.92 -22.69
CA GLU A 261 3.72 6.04 -22.40
C GLU A 261 4.22 6.10 -20.95
N SER A 262 3.77 7.02 -20.09
CA SER A 262 4.25 7.16 -18.71
C SER A 262 3.17 7.13 -17.63
N TYR A 263 3.55 6.65 -16.44
CA TYR A 263 2.79 6.92 -15.22
C TYR A 263 3.18 8.29 -14.66
N ILE A 264 2.23 9.03 -14.11
CA ILE A 264 2.51 10.26 -13.36
C ILE A 264 3.35 9.96 -12.12
N SER A 265 4.06 10.96 -11.59
CA SER A 265 4.89 10.77 -10.39
C SER A 265 4.07 10.46 -9.14
N ILE A 266 4.72 9.93 -8.09
CA ILE A 266 4.07 9.73 -6.78
C ILE A 266 3.61 11.08 -6.22
N GLU A 267 4.44 12.11 -6.35
CA GLU A 267 4.10 13.45 -5.85
C GLU A 267 2.92 14.07 -6.62
N GLU A 268 2.85 13.90 -7.94
CA GLU A 268 1.69 14.29 -8.73
C GLU A 268 0.44 13.46 -8.40
N TRP A 269 0.62 12.17 -8.14
CA TRP A 269 -0.47 11.29 -7.70
C TRP A 269 -1.06 11.79 -6.38
N ILE A 270 -0.23 12.18 -5.40
CA ILE A 270 -0.65 12.75 -4.11
C ILE A 270 -1.34 14.10 -4.32
N SER A 271 -0.75 15.00 -5.13
CA SER A 271 -1.28 16.36 -5.32
C SER A 271 -2.68 16.37 -5.96
N ARG A 272 -3.00 15.34 -6.74
CA ARG A 272 -4.34 15.13 -7.31
C ARG A 272 -5.39 14.73 -6.26
N PHE A 273 -5.01 14.15 -5.12
CA PHE A 273 -5.95 13.93 -4.02
C PHE A 273 -6.27 15.22 -3.27
N SER A 274 -5.26 16.06 -3.01
CA SER A 274 -5.43 17.21 -2.11
C SER A 274 -6.31 18.33 -2.67
N ASN A 275 -6.62 18.32 -3.97
CA ASN A 275 -7.38 19.37 -4.65
C ASN A 275 -8.73 18.87 -5.22
N ALA A 276 -9.08 17.61 -5.00
CA ALA A 276 -10.33 17.04 -5.50
C ALA A 276 -11.54 17.49 -4.67
N GLU A 277 -12.70 17.68 -5.29
CA GLU A 277 -13.97 17.92 -4.58
C GLU A 277 -14.67 16.61 -4.20
N LEU A 278 -14.46 15.58 -5.01
CA LEU A 278 -15.01 14.25 -4.81
C LEU A 278 -14.05 13.22 -5.42
N ILE A 279 -13.91 12.06 -4.78
CA ILE A 279 -13.10 10.95 -5.29
C ILE A 279 -13.99 9.75 -5.59
N ILE A 280 -13.79 9.11 -6.74
CA ILE A 280 -14.39 7.82 -7.07
C ILE A 280 -13.26 6.82 -7.27
N THR A 281 -13.27 5.73 -6.51
CA THR A 281 -12.13 4.79 -6.49
C THR A 281 -12.54 3.34 -6.25
N ASP A 282 -11.84 2.41 -6.88
CA ASP A 282 -11.87 0.97 -6.56
C ASP A 282 -10.54 0.52 -5.92
N SER A 283 -9.77 1.48 -5.40
CA SER A 283 -8.48 1.26 -4.76
C SER A 283 -8.57 1.49 -3.26
N PHE A 284 -8.02 0.55 -2.51
CA PHE A 284 -7.88 0.66 -1.06
C PHE A 284 -7.12 1.94 -0.69
N HIS A 285 -5.99 2.19 -1.35
CA HIS A 285 -5.20 3.41 -1.11
C HIS A 285 -5.89 4.67 -1.63
N GLY A 286 -6.82 4.54 -2.59
CA GLY A 286 -7.72 5.63 -2.94
C GLY A 286 -8.56 6.05 -1.74
N CYS A 287 -9.21 5.10 -1.07
CA CYS A 287 -10.01 5.36 0.14
C CYS A 287 -9.16 5.94 1.27
N VAL A 288 -7.98 5.36 1.51
CA VAL A 288 -7.06 5.84 2.54
C VAL A 288 -6.66 7.30 2.30
N PHE A 289 -6.28 7.66 1.08
CA PHE A 289 -5.91 9.03 0.76
C PHE A 289 -7.13 9.97 0.74
N SER A 290 -8.33 9.50 0.37
CA SER A 290 -9.56 10.28 0.56
C SER A 290 -9.82 10.64 2.02
N ILE A 291 -9.64 9.68 2.94
CA ILE A 291 -9.77 9.91 4.38
C ILE A 291 -8.70 10.89 4.87
N LEU A 292 -7.42 10.67 4.52
CA LEU A 292 -6.31 11.53 4.96
C LEU A 292 -6.46 12.99 4.52
N PHE A 293 -6.95 13.21 3.29
CA PHE A 293 -7.12 14.54 2.74
C PHE A 293 -8.47 15.17 3.06
N ASN A 294 -9.35 14.47 3.80
CA ASN A 294 -10.71 14.91 4.11
C ASN A 294 -11.56 15.22 2.86
N ILE A 295 -11.46 14.38 1.83
CA ILE A 295 -12.21 14.55 0.59
C ILE A 295 -13.32 13.50 0.52
N PRO A 296 -14.60 13.90 0.30
CA PRO A 296 -15.68 12.95 0.12
C PRO A 296 -15.36 11.94 -0.98
N PHE A 297 -15.74 10.68 -0.80
CA PHE A 297 -15.39 9.65 -1.79
C PHE A 297 -16.42 8.52 -1.91
N VAL A 298 -16.48 7.87 -3.07
CA VAL A 298 -17.25 6.64 -3.25
C VAL A 298 -16.28 5.51 -3.54
N ALA A 299 -16.34 4.45 -2.73
CA ALA A 299 -15.57 3.23 -2.91
C ALA A 299 -16.39 2.24 -3.75
N LEU A 300 -15.82 1.77 -4.84
CA LEU A 300 -16.43 0.75 -5.70
C LEU A 300 -15.83 -0.61 -5.34
N GLY A 301 -16.61 -1.44 -4.66
CA GLY A 301 -16.19 -2.76 -4.19
C GLY A 301 -16.09 -3.76 -5.35
N ASN A 302 -15.00 -4.52 -5.37
CA ASN A 302 -14.80 -5.67 -6.25
C ASN A 302 -14.51 -6.91 -5.40
N GLN A 303 -15.42 -7.89 -5.40
CA GLN A 303 -15.30 -9.11 -4.60
C GLN A 303 -14.00 -9.87 -4.89
N GLU A 304 -13.61 -9.98 -6.17
CA GLU A 304 -12.40 -10.71 -6.61
C GLU A 304 -11.08 -10.08 -6.12
N ARG A 305 -11.13 -8.82 -5.67
CA ARG A 305 -9.93 -8.06 -5.25
C ARG A 305 -9.80 -7.88 -3.74
N GLY A 306 -10.57 -8.62 -2.96
CA GLY A 306 -10.50 -8.64 -1.50
C GLY A 306 -11.28 -7.48 -0.90
N LEU A 307 -12.60 -7.68 -0.80
CA LEU A 307 -13.56 -6.72 -0.26
C LEU A 307 -13.34 -6.49 1.25
N SER A 308 -12.91 -7.51 2.00
CA SER A 308 -12.62 -7.39 3.44
C SER A 308 -11.71 -6.24 3.80
N ARG A 309 -10.76 -5.86 2.93
CA ARG A 309 -9.87 -4.72 3.18
C ARG A 309 -10.60 -3.39 3.16
N PHE A 310 -11.57 -3.24 2.27
CA PHE A 310 -12.43 -2.05 2.22
C PHE A 310 -13.39 -2.06 3.40
N ASP A 311 -14.07 -3.18 3.63
CA ASP A 311 -15.01 -3.31 4.75
C ASP A 311 -14.33 -3.00 6.08
N SER A 312 -13.16 -3.59 6.32
CA SER A 312 -12.37 -3.37 7.54
C SER A 312 -11.95 -1.91 7.71
N LEU A 313 -11.49 -1.26 6.64
CA LEU A 313 -11.10 0.16 6.69
C LEU A 313 -12.32 1.04 7.00
N LEU A 314 -13.39 0.88 6.23
CA LEU A 314 -14.58 1.73 6.35
C LEU A 314 -15.31 1.51 7.68
N GLU A 315 -15.24 0.30 8.23
CA GLU A 315 -15.76 -0.04 9.56
C GLU A 315 -14.99 0.64 10.68
N LEU A 316 -13.65 0.68 10.62
CA LEU A 316 -12.85 1.42 11.61
C LEU A 316 -13.30 2.88 11.72
N PHE A 317 -13.68 3.48 10.59
CA PHE A 317 -14.05 4.89 10.48
C PHE A 317 -15.56 5.19 10.56
N ASP A 318 -16.41 4.17 10.78
CA ASP A 318 -17.88 4.26 10.73
C ASP A 318 -18.43 4.90 9.44
N ILE A 319 -17.85 4.54 8.29
CA ILE A 319 -18.18 5.08 6.96
C ILE A 319 -18.44 3.98 5.92
N LYS A 320 -19.03 2.85 6.35
CA LYS A 320 -19.35 1.72 5.46
C LYS A 320 -20.37 2.11 4.38
N ASP A 321 -21.17 3.15 4.59
CA ASP A 321 -22.09 3.73 3.61
C ASP A 321 -21.40 4.29 2.35
N ARG A 322 -20.07 4.46 2.39
CA ARG A 322 -19.28 4.90 1.24
C ARG A 322 -18.97 3.79 0.24
N LEU A 323 -19.24 2.53 0.58
CA LEU A 323 -19.00 1.37 -0.28
C LEU A 323 -20.23 1.04 -1.14
N VAL A 324 -20.03 0.97 -2.44
CA VAL A 324 -21.01 0.47 -3.41
C VAL A 324 -20.55 -0.88 -3.93
N LEU A 325 -21.42 -1.88 -3.84
CA LEU A 325 -21.22 -3.17 -4.48
C LEU A 325 -21.83 -3.13 -5.89
N GLY A 326 -20.99 -3.38 -6.90
CA GLY A 326 -21.40 -3.29 -8.31
C GLY A 326 -21.30 -1.89 -8.91
N GLU A 327 -21.92 -1.70 -10.07
CA GLU A 327 -21.78 -0.49 -10.91
C GLU A 327 -23.13 0.21 -11.13
N ASN A 328 -23.94 0.35 -10.07
CA ASN A 328 -25.21 1.07 -10.13
C ASN A 328 -24.98 2.59 -10.02
N ILE A 329 -25.30 3.31 -11.10
CA ILE A 329 -25.10 4.76 -11.18
C ILE A 329 -25.94 5.56 -10.16
N GLN A 330 -27.13 5.09 -9.79
CA GLN A 330 -28.00 5.82 -8.86
C GLN A 330 -27.47 5.76 -7.44
N ASP A 331 -27.00 4.59 -7.03
CA ASP A 331 -26.38 4.39 -5.71
C ASP A 331 -25.11 5.24 -5.56
N ILE A 332 -24.28 5.25 -6.60
CA ILE A 332 -23.06 6.07 -6.65
C ILE A 332 -23.40 7.57 -6.57
N LYS A 333 -24.40 8.05 -7.32
CA LYS A 333 -24.85 9.45 -7.28
C LYS A 333 -25.43 9.84 -5.91
N ALA A 334 -26.20 8.94 -5.30
CA ALA A 334 -26.77 9.16 -3.97
C ALA A 334 -25.66 9.35 -2.92
N ILE A 335 -24.71 8.41 -2.85
CA ILE A 335 -23.59 8.47 -1.90
C ILE A 335 -22.66 9.65 -2.20
N ALA A 336 -22.36 9.92 -3.47
CA ALA A 336 -21.56 11.09 -3.90
C ALA A 336 -22.18 12.45 -3.54
N SER A 337 -23.46 12.49 -3.18
CA SER A 337 -24.18 13.70 -2.77
C SER A 337 -24.32 13.84 -1.26
N GLN A 338 -23.99 12.79 -0.50
CA GLN A 338 -24.02 12.81 0.95
C GLN A 338 -22.73 13.46 1.51
N PRO A 339 -22.84 14.40 2.45
CA PRO A 339 -21.68 14.96 3.13
C PRO A 339 -21.04 13.93 4.05
N MET A 340 -19.73 14.04 4.26
CA MET A 340 -18.98 13.22 5.22
C MET A 340 -18.62 14.04 6.46
N ASN A 341 -18.81 13.48 7.65
CA ASN A 341 -18.37 14.09 8.90
C ASN A 341 -16.89 13.78 9.16
N PHE A 342 -16.00 14.60 8.60
CA PHE A 342 -14.56 14.42 8.76
C PHE A 342 -14.06 14.72 10.17
N GLU A 343 -14.80 15.45 11.00
CA GLU A 343 -14.42 15.64 12.40
C GLU A 343 -14.39 14.28 13.13
N LYS A 344 -15.49 13.52 13.05
CA LYS A 344 -15.58 12.16 13.62
C LYS A 344 -14.57 11.19 13.02
N VAL A 345 -14.35 11.26 11.70
CA VAL A 345 -13.36 10.40 11.02
C VAL A 345 -11.94 10.72 11.53
N ASN A 346 -11.60 11.99 11.73
CA ASN A 346 -10.29 12.40 12.24
C ASN A 346 -10.09 12.10 13.73
N GLU A 347 -11.14 12.13 14.55
CA GLU A 347 -11.09 11.64 15.93
C GLU A 347 -10.71 10.15 15.98
N LYS A 348 -11.37 9.32 15.16
CA LYS A 348 -11.02 7.89 15.03
C LYS A 348 -9.61 7.69 14.49
N LEU A 349 -9.18 8.46 13.50
CA LEU A 349 -7.80 8.40 12.99
C LEU A 349 -6.77 8.71 14.08
N THR A 350 -7.07 9.68 14.95
CA THR A 350 -6.23 10.00 16.10
C THR A 350 -6.10 8.81 17.05
N VAL A 351 -7.21 8.13 17.35
CA VAL A 351 -7.21 6.91 18.18
C VAL A 351 -6.39 5.80 17.52
N GLU A 352 -6.56 5.56 16.23
CA GLU A 352 -5.83 4.51 15.51
C GLU A 352 -4.32 4.78 15.43
N ARG A 353 -3.91 6.05 15.27
CA ARG A 353 -2.50 6.46 15.36
C ARG A 353 -1.93 6.21 16.75
N GLN A 354 -2.70 6.50 17.80
CA GLN A 354 -2.27 6.22 19.18
C GLN A 354 -2.11 4.72 19.40
N ARG A 355 -3.07 3.88 18.93
CA ARG A 355 -2.94 2.42 18.97
C ARG A 355 -1.66 1.94 18.27
N ALA A 356 -1.35 2.47 17.08
CA ALA A 356 -0.12 2.13 16.37
C ALA A 356 1.15 2.54 17.13
N LYS A 357 1.13 3.70 17.79
CA LYS A 357 2.22 4.14 18.67
C LYS A 357 2.42 3.18 19.86
N ASP A 358 1.34 2.75 20.47
CA ASP A 358 1.39 1.80 21.59
C ASP A 358 1.94 0.44 21.13
N TYR A 359 1.48 -0.03 19.96
CA TYR A 359 2.01 -1.24 19.32
C TYR A 359 3.53 -1.19 19.15
N PHE A 360 4.05 -0.14 18.50
CA PHE A 360 5.50 -0.02 18.29
C PHE A 360 6.26 0.20 19.59
N THR A 361 5.69 0.90 20.56
CA THR A 361 6.32 1.10 21.86
C THR A 361 6.53 -0.24 22.57
N GLN A 362 5.47 -1.06 22.68
CA GLN A 362 5.54 -2.39 23.29
C GLN A 362 6.38 -3.38 22.49
N ALA A 363 6.29 -3.33 21.16
CA ALA A 363 6.99 -4.25 20.29
C ALA A 363 8.49 -3.95 20.21
N LEU A 364 8.91 -2.69 20.27
CA LEU A 364 10.31 -2.29 20.02
C LEU A 364 11.13 -1.98 21.28
N PHE A 365 10.51 -1.45 22.33
CA PHE A 365 11.19 -0.94 23.54
C PHE A 365 10.72 -1.70 24.79
#